data_AF-E9IVR5-F1
#
_entry.id   AF-E9IVR5-F1
#
_cell.length_a   1.000
_cell.length_b   1.000
_cell.length_c   1.000
_cell.angle_alpha   90.00
_cell.angle_beta   90.00
_cell.angle_gamma   90.00
#
_symmetry.space_group_name_H-M   'P 1'
#
loop_
_entity.id
_entity.type
_entity.pdbx_description
1 polymer ?
#
loop_
_entity_poly.entity_id
_entity_poly.type
_entity_poly.pdbx_seq_one_letter_code
_entity_poly.pdbx_strand_id
1 'polypeptide(L)'
;MEQNKKGRTKNFTVSEKMLLIELVRERCKILENKTTNTVSVKEKEDCWEDLRLNFMYRSNGVSRCVQSLKTCWDNMKKRTKKQYAEEKQAIYKTG
;
A
#
# COMPACT_ATOMS: atom_id res chain seq x y z
N MET A 1 -11.16 -17.62 22.45
CA MET A 1 -10.17 -16.71 21.83
C MET A 1 -10.90 -15.43 21.47
N GLU A 2 -10.68 -14.36 22.22
CA GLU A 2 -11.42 -13.10 22.11
C GLU A 2 -11.18 -12.42 20.76
N GLN A 3 -12.24 -12.26 19.98
CA GLN A 3 -12.27 -11.37 18.81
C GLN A 3 -12.33 -9.94 19.34
N ASN A 4 -11.16 -9.31 19.46
CA ASN A 4 -10.99 -7.95 19.96
C ASN A 4 -11.78 -6.95 19.09
N LYS A 5 -12.56 -6.08 19.75
CA LYS A 5 -13.34 -5.00 19.16
C LYS A 5 -12.52 -4.26 18.09
N LYS A 6 -13.05 -4.11 16.87
CA LYS A 6 -12.48 -3.28 15.80
C LYS A 6 -12.52 -1.80 16.20
N GLY A 7 -11.65 -1.40 17.12
CA GLY A 7 -11.30 0.01 17.30
C GLY A 7 -10.76 0.55 15.99
N ARG A 8 -11.12 1.79 15.62
CA ARG A 8 -10.56 2.44 14.43
C ARG A 8 -9.04 2.41 14.53
N THR A 9 -8.38 1.73 13.60
CA THR A 9 -6.92 1.74 13.52
C THR A 9 -6.46 3.16 13.27
N LYS A 10 -5.35 3.57 13.90
CA LYS A 10 -4.78 4.90 13.70
C LYS A 10 -4.55 5.14 12.20
N ASN A 11 -4.88 6.32 11.71
CA ASN A 11 -4.59 6.68 10.31
C ASN A 11 -3.09 6.57 10.03
N PHE A 12 -2.75 6.32 8.76
CA PHE A 12 -1.36 6.39 8.29
C PHE A 12 -0.94 7.86 8.20
N THR A 13 0.12 8.20 8.92
CA THR A 13 0.85 9.47 8.83
C THR A 13 1.50 9.64 7.46
N VAL A 14 1.95 10.86 7.16
CA VAL A 14 2.66 11.14 5.90
C VAL A 14 3.96 10.34 5.84
N SER A 15 4.75 10.32 6.93
CA SER A 15 6.00 9.58 6.99
C SER A 15 5.80 8.07 6.78
N GLU A 16 4.76 7.48 7.40
CA GLU A 16 4.43 6.07 7.17
C GLU A 16 4.06 5.81 5.69
N LYS A 17 3.31 6.70 5.04
CA LYS A 17 2.98 6.56 3.61
C LYS A 17 4.22 6.66 2.73
N MET A 18 5.12 7.60 3.03
CA MET A 18 6.38 7.75 2.31
C MET A 18 7.26 6.51 2.43
N LEU A 19 7.39 5.97 3.64
CA LEU A 19 8.10 4.72 3.88
C LEU A 19 7.47 3.54 3.12
N LEU A 20 6.14 3.44 3.12
CA LEU A 20 5.43 2.41 2.36
C LEU A 20 5.71 2.53 0.85
N ILE A 21 5.71 3.75 0.31
CA ILE A 21 6.05 3.99 -1.11
C ILE A 21 7.47 3.55 -1.43
N GLU A 22 8.45 3.86 -0.57
CA GLU A 22 9.85 3.47 -0.73
C GLU A 22 10.00 1.94 -0.77
N LEU A 23 9.45 1.25 0.23
CA LEU A 23 9.55 -0.21 0.34
C LEU A 23 8.84 -0.94 -0.81
N VAL A 24 7.70 -0.41 -1.30
CA VAL A 24 7.01 -0.95 -2.47
C VAL A 24 7.80 -0.72 -3.75
N ARG A 25 8.46 0.44 -3.90
CA ARG A 25 9.31 0.74 -5.06
C ARG A 25 10.49 -0.23 -5.17
N GLU A 26 11.15 -0.54 -4.07
CA GLU A 26 12.23 -1.54 -4.02
C GLU A 26 11.76 -2.92 -4.51
N ARG A 27 10.51 -3.28 -4.22
CA ARG A 27 9.90 -4.59 -4.49
C ARG A 27 8.91 -4.58 -5.67
N CYS A 28 8.91 -3.53 -6.49
CA CYS A 28 7.86 -3.28 -7.47
C CYS A 28 7.74 -4.39 -8.53
N LYS A 29 8.87 -5.02 -8.90
CA LYS A 29 8.91 -6.12 -9.88
C LYS A 29 8.08 -7.33 -9.45
N ILE A 30 7.96 -7.57 -8.14
CA ILE A 30 7.19 -8.69 -7.58
C ILE A 30 5.75 -8.22 -7.30
N LEU A 31 5.61 -7.08 -6.61
CA LEU A 31 4.31 -6.60 -6.12
C LEU A 31 3.37 -6.13 -7.24
N GLU A 32 3.90 -5.52 -8.30
CA GLU A 32 3.12 -5.06 -9.47
C GLU A 32 3.19 -6.06 -10.64
N ASN A 33 3.70 -7.27 -10.41
CA ASN A 33 3.64 -8.34 -11.39
C ASN A 33 2.16 -8.66 -11.72
N LYS A 34 1.83 -8.78 -13.01
CA LYS A 34 0.46 -9.09 -13.46
C LYS A 34 0.13 -10.57 -13.49
N THR A 35 1.11 -11.45 -13.31
CA THR A 35 0.91 -12.91 -13.24
C THR A 35 0.05 -13.29 -12.04
N THR A 36 -0.86 -14.24 -12.25
CA THR A 36 -1.85 -14.70 -11.26
C THR A 36 -1.79 -16.21 -11.02
N ASN A 37 -0.70 -16.87 -11.40
CA ASN A 37 -0.50 -18.29 -11.09
C ASN A 37 -0.21 -18.47 -9.58
N THR A 38 -0.42 -19.68 -9.06
CA THR A 38 -0.27 -19.98 -7.62
C THR A 38 1.10 -19.58 -7.07
N VAL A 39 2.17 -19.78 -7.83
CA VAL A 39 3.54 -19.41 -7.45
C VAL A 39 3.66 -17.90 -7.26
N SER A 40 3.24 -17.11 -8.27
CA SER A 40 3.29 -15.65 -8.23
C SER A 40 2.40 -15.03 -7.16
N VAL A 41 1.29 -15.68 -6.81
CA VAL A 41 0.43 -15.24 -5.69
C VAL A 41 1.19 -15.41 -4.38
N LYS A 42 1.78 -16.58 -4.15
CA LYS A 42 2.56 -16.86 -2.95
C LYS A 42 3.79 -15.93 -2.83
N GLU A 43 4.52 -15.73 -3.92
CA GLU A 43 5.65 -14.79 -3.96
C GLU A 43 5.26 -13.37 -3.56
N LYS A 44 4.08 -12.90 -4.01
CA LYS A 44 3.56 -11.59 -3.59
C LYS A 44 3.19 -11.58 -2.11
N GLU A 45 2.57 -12.64 -1.60
CA GLU A 45 2.21 -12.76 -0.18
C GLU A 45 3.45 -12.71 0.70
N ASP A 46 4.46 -13.51 0.38
CA ASP A 46 5.74 -13.54 1.10
C ASP A 46 6.44 -12.17 1.02
N CYS A 47 6.43 -11.53 -0.16
CA CYS A 47 6.98 -10.19 -0.36
C CYS A 47 6.26 -9.13 0.48
N TRP A 48 4.95 -9.25 0.66
CA TRP A 48 4.18 -8.34 1.53
C TRP A 48 4.48 -8.54 3.01
N GLU A 49 4.72 -9.78 3.47
CA GLU A 49 5.14 -10.04 4.84
C GLU A 49 6.56 -9.51 5.11
N ASP A 50 7.50 -9.72 4.18
CA ASP A 50 8.84 -9.11 4.28
C ASP A 50 8.74 -7.58 4.33
N LEU A 51 7.93 -6.99 3.46
CA LEU A 51 7.69 -5.55 3.46
C LEU A 51 7.14 -5.08 4.81
N ARG A 52 6.19 -5.81 5.40
CA ARG A 52 5.64 -5.49 6.72
C ARG A 52 6.71 -5.51 7.81
N LEU A 53 7.59 -6.51 7.81
CA LEU A 53 8.68 -6.60 8.78
C LEU A 53 9.64 -5.41 8.65
N ASN A 54 10.04 -5.08 7.42
CA ASN A 54 10.86 -3.91 7.13
C ASN A 54 10.18 -2.61 7.56
N PHE A 55 8.88 -2.48 7.29
CA PHE A 55 8.08 -1.33 7.71
C PHE A 55 8.05 -1.20 9.23
N MET A 56 7.79 -2.28 9.97
CA MET A 56 7.73 -2.27 11.42
C MET A 56 9.07 -1.84 12.04
N TYR A 57 10.19 -2.35 11.50
CA TYR A 57 11.53 -1.98 11.93
C TYR A 57 11.83 -0.50 11.68
N ARG A 58 11.51 0.01 10.48
CA ARG A 58 11.79 1.40 10.08
C ARG A 58 10.78 2.43 10.63
N SER A 59 9.63 2.00 11.15
CA SER A 59 8.56 2.88 11.67
C SER A 59 8.60 3.01 13.20
N ASN A 60 9.74 2.78 13.84
CA ASN A 60 9.89 2.80 15.30
C ASN A 60 8.90 1.86 16.02
N GLY A 61 8.66 0.68 15.45
CA GLY A 61 7.82 -0.35 16.08
C GLY A 61 6.31 -0.17 15.88
N VAL A 62 5.86 0.69 14.96
CA VAL A 62 4.43 0.77 14.62
C VAL A 62 3.98 -0.51 13.92
N SER A 63 3.21 -1.32 14.64
CA SER A 63 2.67 -2.57 14.10
C SER A 63 1.49 -2.29 13.17
N ARG A 64 1.65 -2.66 11.90
CA ARG A 64 0.60 -2.69 10.88
C ARG A 64 0.46 -4.13 10.39
N CYS A 65 -0.77 -4.56 10.11
CA CYS A 65 -0.98 -5.86 9.44
C CYS A 65 -0.81 -5.70 7.92
N VAL A 66 -0.42 -6.78 7.23
CA VAL A 66 -0.24 -6.77 5.77
C VAL A 66 -1.48 -6.24 5.06
N GLN A 67 -2.68 -6.64 5.50
CA GLN A 67 -3.92 -6.17 4.90
C GLN A 67 -4.07 -4.64 4.96
N SER A 68 -3.66 -4.01 6.06
CA SER A 68 -3.73 -2.55 6.18
C SER A 68 -2.74 -1.84 5.26
N LEU A 69 -1.54 -2.41 5.04
CA LEU A 69 -0.53 -1.89 4.12
C LEU A 69 -1.00 -2.02 2.66
N LYS A 70 -1.55 -3.19 2.28
CA LYS A 70 -2.17 -3.43 0.97
C LYS A 70 -3.29 -2.41 0.69
N THR A 71 -4.22 -2.26 1.63
CA THR A 71 -5.32 -1.30 1.50
C THR A 71 -4.81 0.15 1.42
N CYS A 72 -3.79 0.53 2.20
CA CYS A 72 -3.19 1.85 2.11
C CYS A 72 -2.59 2.10 0.73
N TRP A 73 -1.81 1.14 0.21
CA TRP A 73 -1.20 1.19 -1.12
C TRP A 73 -2.25 1.34 -2.23
N ASP A 74 -3.29 0.51 -2.23
CA ASP A 74 -4.35 0.57 -3.23
C ASP A 74 -5.12 1.90 -3.18
N ASN A 75 -5.39 2.41 -1.98
CA ASN A 75 -6.04 3.71 -1.81
C ASN A 75 -5.15 4.85 -2.34
N MET A 76 -3.84 4.80 -2.12
CA MET A 76 -2.91 5.78 -2.71
C MET A 76 -2.93 5.71 -4.24
N LYS A 77 -2.83 4.52 -4.84
CA LYS A 77 -2.93 4.34 -6.30
C LYS A 77 -4.23 4.89 -6.86
N LYS A 78 -5.37 4.60 -6.20
CA LYS A 78 -6.69 5.11 -6.61
C LYS A 78 -6.76 6.64 -6.55
N ARG A 79 -6.27 7.25 -5.46
CA ARG A 79 -6.25 8.71 -5.31
C ARG A 79 -5.39 9.38 -6.38
N THR A 80 -4.20 8.86 -6.65
CA THR A 80 -3.31 9.40 -7.70
C THR A 80 -3.95 9.30 -9.08
N LYS A 81 -4.56 8.17 -9.42
CA LYS A 81 -5.29 8.02 -10.70
C LYS A 81 -6.45 8.99 -10.83
N LYS A 82 -7.21 9.20 -9.76
CA LYS A 82 -8.33 10.14 -9.73
C LYS A 82 -7.84 11.58 -9.96
N GLN A 83 -6.82 12.01 -9.22
CA GLN A 83 -6.25 13.34 -9.35
C GLN A 83 -5.77 13.60 -10.79
N TYR A 84 -5.02 12.66 -11.38
CA TYR A 84 -4.56 12.77 -12.77
C TYR A 84 -5.73 12.89 -13.77
N ALA A 85 -6.82 12.14 -13.56
CA ALA A 85 -8.00 12.23 -14.41
C ALA A 85 -8.72 13.58 -14.27
N GLU A 86 -8.81 14.13 -13.06
CA GLU A 86 -9.41 15.44 -12.78
C GLU A 86 -8.58 16.58 -13.40
N GLU A 87 -7.25 16.55 -13.24
CA GLU A 87 -6.33 17.50 -13.87
C GLU A 87 -6.47 17.48 -15.39
N LYS A 88 -6.50 16.29 -15.99
CA LYS A 88 -6.71 16.12 -17.44
C LYS A 88 -8.05 16.71 -17.88
N GLN A 89 -9.14 16.47 -17.13
CA GLN A 89 -10.45 17.02 -17.47
C GLN A 89 -10.51 18.55 -17.34
N ALA A 90 -9.82 19.13 -16.35
CA ALA A 90 -9.79 20.58 -16.14
C ALA A 90 -9.16 21.32 -17.34
N ILE A 91 -8.11 20.73 -17.94
CA ILE A 91 -7.45 21.26 -19.15
C ILE A 91 -8.43 21.33 -20.33
N TYR A 92 -9.31 20.34 -20.50
CA TYR A 92 -10.27 20.34 -21.62
C TYR A 92 -11.49 21.24 -21.40
N LYS A 93 -11.76 21.69 -20.16
CA LYS A 93 -12.90 22.56 -19.82
C LYS A 93 -12.59 24.06 -19.89
N THR A 94 -11.35 24.43 -20.23
CA THR A 94 -10.91 25.83 -20.31
C THR A 94 -10.99 26.42 -21.74
N GLY A 95 -11.73 25.77 -22.65
CA GLY A 95 -12.02 26.26 -24.00
C GLY A 95 -13.45 26.76 -24.14
#